data_AF-A0A314Z347-F1
#
_entry.id   AF-A0A314Z347-F1
#
_cell.length_a   1.000
_cell.length_b   1.000
_cell.length_c   1.000
_cell.angle_alpha   90.00
_cell.angle_beta   90.00
_cell.angle_gamma   90.00
#
_symmetry.space_group_name_H-M   'P 1'
#
loop_
_entity.id
_entity.type
_entity.pdbx_description
1 polymer ?
#
loop_
_entity_poly.entity_id
_entity_poly.type
_entity_poly.pdbx_seq_one_letter_code
_entity_poly.pdbx_strand_id
1 'polypeptide(L)'
;MTLGLSHGYQWRNLLDSLANRAGQPLHRLRITGVGNSAERLQAIGNDLKLHAQSMRLNFEFSVVESSLENLKPQDFNLVDGEVLVINSILQLHCLVKESRGALNSVLQTLHQLSPKLMVLVEQDTSHNGPFFLGRFMEALHNYSAIFDSLDAMLPKYDTRRAKMEQFYFGEEIKNIVSCEGPARVERHERIEQWRRRMRRAGFQPAL
;
A
#
# COMPACT_ATOMS: atom_id res chain seq x y z
N MET A 1 -1.28 -5.33 -9.98
CA MET A 1 -0.16 -4.44 -9.59
C MET A 1 -0.25 -4.12 -8.11
N THR A 2 0.86 -4.15 -7.38
CA THR A 2 0.93 -3.76 -5.97
C THR A 2 1.91 -2.62 -5.77
N LEU A 3 1.43 -1.52 -5.19
CA LEU A 3 2.25 -0.38 -4.80
C LEU A 3 2.82 -0.69 -3.42
N GLY A 4 4.15 -0.81 -3.33
CA GLY A 4 4.80 -1.35 -2.14
C GLY A 4 4.54 -2.85 -1.99
N LEU A 5 5.55 -3.56 -1.48
CA LEU A 5 5.42 -4.98 -1.15
C LEU A 5 6.44 -5.35 -0.07
N SER A 6 6.01 -5.29 1.19
CA SER A 6 6.87 -5.67 2.32
C SER A 6 7.03 -7.18 2.43
N HIS A 7 5.96 -7.94 2.17
CA HIS A 7 5.88 -9.39 2.27
C HIS A 7 4.91 -9.98 1.24
N GLY A 8 5.02 -11.27 0.94
CA GLY A 8 4.17 -11.97 -0.03
C GLY A 8 2.82 -12.48 0.49
N TYR A 9 2.49 -12.30 1.78
CA TYR A 9 1.34 -12.99 2.41
C TYR A 9 -0.01 -12.75 1.73
N GLN A 10 -0.34 -11.49 1.40
CA GLN A 10 -1.59 -11.15 0.68
C GLN A 10 -1.71 -11.93 -0.62
N TRP A 11 -0.60 -12.03 -1.36
CA TRP A 11 -0.57 -12.67 -2.68
C TRP A 11 -0.52 -14.19 -2.58
N ARG A 12 0.12 -14.76 -1.55
CA ARG A 12 0.02 -16.21 -1.27
C ARG A 12 -1.42 -16.62 -1.01
N ASN A 13 -2.12 -15.90 -0.15
CA ASN A 13 -3.54 -16.18 0.15
C ASN A 13 -4.44 -16.01 -1.10
N LEU A 14 -4.13 -15.03 -1.97
CA LEU A 14 -4.82 -14.88 -3.24
C LEU A 14 -4.57 -16.08 -4.16
N LEU A 15 -3.33 -16.55 -4.28
CA LEU A 15 -2.99 -17.74 -5.08
C LEU A 15 -3.75 -18.97 -4.57
N ASP A 16 -3.76 -19.20 -3.26
CA ASP A 16 -4.49 -20.31 -2.63
C ASP A 16 -6.00 -20.23 -2.94
N SER A 17 -6.58 -19.02 -2.82
CA SER A 17 -8.00 -18.80 -3.10
C SER A 17 -8.33 -19.03 -4.58
N LEU A 18 -7.43 -18.65 -5.48
CA LEU A 18 -7.60 -18.83 -6.92
C LEU A 18 -7.43 -20.29 -7.35
N ALA A 19 -6.51 -21.03 -6.74
CA ALA A 19 -6.34 -22.46 -6.98
C ALA A 19 -7.58 -23.27 -6.56
N ASN A 20 -8.26 -22.84 -5.51
CA ASN A 20 -9.44 -23.51 -4.96
C ASN A 20 -10.78 -22.96 -5.51
N ARG A 21 -10.75 -21.99 -6.42
CA ARG A 21 -11.97 -21.34 -6.93
C ARG A 21 -12.79 -22.30 -7.79
N ALA A 22 -14.08 -22.43 -7.49
CA ALA A 22 -15.03 -23.10 -8.37
C ALA A 22 -15.22 -22.31 -9.67
N GLY A 23 -15.10 -22.99 -10.82
CA GLY A 23 -15.31 -22.40 -12.15
C GLY A 23 -14.10 -22.54 -13.07
N GLN A 24 -14.03 -21.71 -14.11
CA GLN A 24 -12.92 -21.79 -15.06
C GLN A 24 -11.60 -21.35 -14.40
N PRO A 25 -10.52 -22.13 -14.58
CA PRO A 25 -9.20 -21.79 -14.08
C PRO A 25 -8.66 -20.54 -14.79
N LEU A 26 -7.91 -19.72 -14.05
CA LEU A 26 -7.26 -18.56 -14.65
C LEU A 26 -6.22 -19.00 -15.66
N HIS A 27 -6.30 -18.46 -16.88
CA HIS A 27 -5.32 -18.73 -17.93
C HIS A 27 -3.91 -18.26 -17.56
N ARG A 28 -3.81 -17.10 -16.88
CA ARG A 28 -2.56 -16.47 -16.47
C ARG A 28 -2.82 -15.48 -15.33
N LEU A 29 -1.93 -15.43 -14.35
CA LEU A 29 -1.91 -14.40 -13.30
C LEU A 29 -0.55 -13.72 -13.27
N ARG A 30 -0.54 -12.39 -13.37
CA ARG A 30 0.68 -11.58 -13.29
C ARG A 30 0.60 -10.61 -12.12
N ILE A 31 1.62 -10.62 -11.26
CA ILE A 31 1.80 -9.64 -10.20
C ILE A 31 3.02 -8.78 -10.51
N THR A 32 2.81 -7.48 -10.65
CA THR A 32 3.90 -6.50 -10.70
C THR A 32 4.06 -5.85 -9.33
N GLY A 33 5.22 -6.03 -8.71
CA GLY A 33 5.62 -5.35 -7.48
C GLY A 33 6.34 -4.04 -7.78
N VAL A 34 5.88 -2.95 -7.18
CA VAL A 34 6.47 -1.60 -7.32
C VAL A 34 7.13 -1.20 -6.01
N GLY A 35 8.37 -0.70 -6.07
CA GLY A 35 9.06 -0.18 -4.89
C GLY A 35 10.52 0.16 -5.15
N ASN A 36 11.25 0.53 -4.09
CA ASN A 36 12.60 1.08 -4.19
C ASN A 36 13.73 0.03 -4.06
N SER A 37 13.41 -1.27 -4.06
CA SER A 37 14.40 -2.34 -3.92
C SER A 37 14.02 -3.52 -4.80
N ALA A 38 14.64 -3.59 -5.98
CA ALA A 38 14.41 -4.70 -6.91
C ALA A 38 14.76 -6.05 -6.27
N GLU A 39 15.87 -6.11 -5.52
CA GLU A 39 16.33 -7.32 -4.83
C GLU A 39 15.25 -7.89 -3.89
N ARG A 40 14.70 -7.06 -3.00
CA ARG A 40 13.66 -7.50 -2.06
C ARG A 40 12.39 -7.93 -2.79
N LEU A 41 11.97 -7.16 -3.79
CA LEU A 41 10.78 -7.49 -4.59
C LEU A 41 10.97 -8.80 -5.35
N GLN A 42 12.16 -9.03 -5.91
CA GLN A 42 12.49 -10.25 -6.64
C GLN A 42 12.51 -11.47 -5.72
N ALA A 43 13.04 -11.35 -4.51
CA ALA A 43 13.00 -12.41 -3.51
C ALA A 43 11.55 -12.83 -3.19
N ILE A 44 10.67 -11.85 -2.92
CA ILE A 44 9.24 -12.12 -2.69
C ILE A 44 8.60 -12.74 -3.93
N GLY A 45 8.93 -12.25 -5.12
CA GLY A 45 8.43 -12.77 -6.38
C GLY A 45 8.83 -14.23 -6.64
N ASN A 46 10.06 -14.61 -6.30
CA ASN A 46 10.56 -15.98 -6.43
C ASN A 46 9.80 -16.93 -5.50
N ASP A 47 9.59 -16.52 -4.25
CA ASP A 47 8.78 -17.26 -3.29
C ASP A 47 7.34 -17.46 -3.78
N LEU A 48 6.72 -16.42 -4.35
CA LEU A 48 5.37 -16.51 -4.92
C LEU A 48 5.33 -17.43 -6.14
N LYS A 49 6.37 -17.42 -6.99
CA LYS A 49 6.49 -18.33 -8.13
C LYS A 49 6.56 -19.79 -7.69
N LEU A 50 7.41 -20.11 -6.71
CA LEU A 50 7.51 -21.46 -6.14
C LEU A 50 6.17 -21.91 -5.54
N HIS A 51 5.49 -21.02 -4.82
CA HIS A 51 4.17 -21.30 -4.24
C HIS A 51 3.14 -21.59 -5.34
N ALA A 52 3.05 -20.75 -6.37
CA ALA A 52 2.14 -20.92 -7.49
C ALA A 52 2.39 -22.21 -8.29
N GLN A 53 3.66 -22.59 -8.48
CA GLN A 53 4.05 -23.83 -9.18
C GLN A 53 3.53 -25.08 -8.46
N SER A 54 3.53 -25.09 -7.12
CA SER A 54 3.00 -26.20 -6.33
C SER A 54 1.49 -26.44 -6.58
N MET A 55 0.77 -25.38 -6.97
CA MET A 55 -0.66 -25.40 -7.31
C MET A 55 -0.92 -25.46 -8.82
N ARG A 56 0.13 -25.59 -9.65
CA ARG A 56 0.06 -25.62 -11.12
C ARG A 56 -0.62 -24.38 -11.73
N LEU A 57 -0.49 -23.23 -11.07
CA LEU A 57 -0.99 -21.96 -11.60
C LEU A 57 0.01 -21.40 -12.63
N ASN A 58 -0.50 -20.88 -13.75
CA ASN A 58 0.29 -20.10 -14.68
C ASN A 58 0.52 -18.69 -14.11
N PHE A 59 1.65 -18.51 -13.42
CA PHE A 59 1.95 -17.33 -12.62
C PHE A 59 3.24 -16.63 -13.05
N GLU A 60 3.17 -15.30 -13.11
CA GLU A 60 4.31 -14.44 -13.38
C GLU A 60 4.46 -13.35 -12.32
N PHE A 61 5.72 -13.01 -12.06
CA PHE A 61 6.07 -11.88 -11.20
C PHE A 61 7.05 -10.97 -11.94
N SER A 62 6.74 -9.68 -11.95
CA SER A 62 7.55 -8.61 -12.53
C SER A 62 7.87 -7.56 -11.47
N VAL A 63 9.00 -6.88 -11.63
CA VAL A 63 9.46 -5.82 -10.73
C VAL A 63 9.50 -4.51 -11.48
N VAL A 64 8.99 -3.45 -10.85
CA VAL A 64 9.23 -2.06 -11.26
C VAL A 64 9.96 -1.37 -10.11
N GLU A 65 11.26 -1.17 -10.28
CA GLU A 65 12.08 -0.45 -9.31
C GLU A 65 11.96 1.05 -9.55
N SER A 66 11.11 1.70 -8.76
CA SER A 66 10.83 3.13 -8.86
C SER A 66 10.16 3.64 -7.61
N SER A 67 10.36 4.93 -7.32
CA SER A 67 9.53 5.63 -6.35
C SER A 67 8.16 5.91 -6.96
N LEU A 68 7.13 6.00 -6.11
CA LEU A 68 5.77 6.24 -6.62
C LEU A 68 5.65 7.55 -7.41
N GLU A 69 6.42 8.58 -7.04
CA GLU A 69 6.44 9.89 -7.72
C GLU A 69 6.99 9.82 -9.15
N ASN A 70 7.83 8.83 -9.45
CA ASN A 70 8.52 8.70 -10.74
C ASN A 70 7.84 7.71 -11.68
N LEU A 71 6.72 7.11 -11.28
CA LEU A 71 6.00 6.13 -12.09
C LEU A 71 5.47 6.74 -13.38
N LYS A 72 5.64 5.98 -14.46
CA LYS A 72 5.11 6.29 -15.79
C LYS A 72 4.28 5.13 -16.31
N PRO A 73 3.26 5.38 -17.16
CA PRO A 73 2.44 4.30 -17.68
C PRO A 73 3.23 3.21 -18.42
N GLN A 74 4.34 3.59 -19.07
CA GLN A 74 5.18 2.69 -19.84
C GLN A 74 5.93 1.66 -18.97
N ASP A 75 6.07 1.89 -17.67
CA ASP A 75 6.84 1.01 -16.77
C ASP A 75 6.18 -0.37 -16.58
N PHE A 76 4.87 -0.49 -16.85
CA PHE A 76 4.06 -1.64 -16.45
C PHE A 76 3.88 -2.73 -17.51
N ASN A 77 4.33 -2.49 -18.74
CA ASN A 77 4.27 -3.41 -19.88
C ASN A 77 2.94 -4.19 -19.91
N LEU A 78 1.82 -3.46 -19.93
CA LEU A 78 0.49 -4.07 -19.95
C LEU A 78 0.28 -4.84 -21.26
N VAL A 79 -0.36 -6.00 -21.17
CA VAL A 79 -0.70 -6.82 -22.32
C VAL A 79 -2.16 -6.64 -22.64
N ASP A 80 -2.48 -6.46 -23.92
CA ASP A 80 -3.86 -6.32 -24.39
C ASP A 80 -4.71 -7.52 -23.96
N GLY A 81 -5.91 -7.23 -23.44
CA GLY A 81 -6.85 -8.24 -22.94
C GLY A 81 -6.66 -8.64 -21.47
N GLU A 82 -5.59 -8.20 -20.79
CA GLU A 82 -5.44 -8.43 -19.34
C GLU A 82 -6.37 -7.51 -18.52
N VAL A 83 -6.94 -8.06 -17.44
CA VAL A 83 -7.67 -7.25 -16.45
C VAL A 83 -6.69 -6.71 -15.42
N LEU A 84 -6.52 -5.39 -15.39
CA LEU A 84 -5.65 -4.73 -14.41
C LEU A 84 -6.38 -4.43 -13.10
N VAL A 85 -5.83 -4.90 -11.99
CA VAL A 85 -6.19 -4.48 -10.62
C VAL A 85 -4.99 -3.84 -9.95
N ILE A 86 -5.20 -2.69 -9.32
CA ILE A 86 -4.19 -1.96 -8.54
C ILE A 86 -4.48 -2.15 -7.05
N ASN A 87 -3.47 -2.51 -6.28
CA ASN A 87 -3.54 -2.64 -4.83
C ASN A 87 -2.53 -1.68 -4.20
N SER A 88 -2.98 -0.83 -3.28
CA SER A 88 -2.14 0.08 -2.52
C SER A 88 -2.50 -0.01 -1.05
N ILE A 89 -1.53 -0.40 -0.22
CA ILE A 89 -1.71 -0.60 1.22
C ILE A 89 -0.70 0.26 1.97
N LEU A 90 -1.19 1.31 2.61
CA LEU A 90 -0.43 2.26 3.43
C LEU A 90 0.77 2.82 2.66
N GLN A 91 0.55 3.42 1.49
CA GLN A 91 1.63 3.94 0.64
C GLN A 91 1.39 5.36 0.14
N LEU A 92 0.14 5.73 -0.15
CA LEU A 92 -0.14 6.98 -0.84
C LEU A 92 -0.14 8.18 0.12
N HIS A 93 -0.33 7.98 1.42
CA HIS A 93 -0.23 9.07 2.41
C HIS A 93 1.13 9.77 2.36
N CYS A 94 2.23 9.05 2.06
CA CYS A 94 3.57 9.61 1.90
C CYS A 94 3.69 10.64 0.76
N LEU A 95 2.76 10.60 -0.20
CA LEU A 95 2.71 11.54 -1.34
C LEU A 95 1.87 12.77 -1.06
N VAL A 96 1.20 12.83 0.11
CA VAL A 96 0.38 13.96 0.53
C VAL A 96 1.29 15.11 1.00
N LYS A 97 2.11 15.67 0.10
CA LYS A 97 3.03 16.77 0.43
C LYS A 97 2.33 18.13 0.42
N GLU A 98 2.96 19.12 1.06
CA GLU A 98 2.55 20.53 0.99
C GLU A 98 2.69 21.11 -0.43
N SER A 99 3.67 20.62 -1.20
CA SER A 99 3.76 20.92 -2.63
C SER A 99 2.60 20.23 -3.36
N ARG A 100 1.65 21.07 -3.81
CA ARG A 100 0.49 20.61 -4.57
C ARG A 100 0.96 19.85 -5.81
N GLY A 101 0.57 18.57 -5.94
CA GLY A 101 0.59 17.89 -7.24
C GLY A 101 1.12 16.46 -7.25
N ALA A 102 2.05 16.07 -6.37
CA ALA A 102 2.69 14.75 -6.44
C ALA A 102 1.68 13.60 -6.40
N LEU A 103 0.87 13.53 -5.35
CA LEU A 103 -0.20 12.52 -5.25
C LEU A 103 -1.19 12.59 -6.43
N ASN A 104 -1.58 13.80 -6.87
CA ASN A 104 -2.51 13.92 -7.99
C ASN A 104 -1.92 13.39 -9.30
N SER A 105 -0.64 13.69 -9.55
CA SER A 105 0.12 13.19 -10.71
C SER A 105 0.18 11.66 -10.68
N VAL A 106 0.52 11.08 -9.52
CA VAL A 106 0.57 9.62 -9.36
C VAL A 106 -0.81 8.99 -9.57
N LEU A 107 -1.87 9.54 -8.97
CA LEU A 107 -3.22 9.03 -9.17
C LEU A 107 -3.67 9.15 -10.64
N GLN A 108 -3.30 10.22 -11.34
CA GLN A 108 -3.56 10.37 -12.77
C GLN A 108 -2.80 9.32 -13.60
N THR A 109 -1.53 9.07 -13.30
CA THR A 109 -0.75 7.99 -13.93
C THR A 109 -1.42 6.63 -13.71
N LEU A 110 -1.83 6.33 -12.47
CA LEU A 110 -2.52 5.06 -12.16
C LEU A 110 -3.88 4.95 -12.87
N HIS A 111 -4.61 6.07 -13.01
CA HIS A 111 -5.87 6.11 -13.74
C HIS A 111 -5.68 5.92 -15.25
N GLN A 112 -4.60 6.45 -15.84
CA GLN A 112 -4.27 6.28 -17.27
C GLN A 112 -4.04 4.82 -17.66
N LEU A 113 -3.63 3.97 -16.71
CA LEU A 113 -3.53 2.52 -16.90
C LEU A 113 -4.89 1.83 -17.07
N SER A 114 -6.00 2.58 -16.93
CA SER A 114 -7.37 2.09 -17.06
C SER A 114 -7.65 0.83 -16.22
N PRO A 115 -7.32 0.83 -14.91
CA PRO A 115 -7.54 -0.33 -14.06
C PRO A 115 -9.03 -0.63 -13.93
N LYS A 116 -9.37 -1.92 -13.90
CA LYS A 116 -10.75 -2.36 -13.63
C LYS A 116 -11.16 -2.09 -12.19
N LEU A 117 -10.20 -2.17 -11.27
CA LEU A 117 -10.39 -1.92 -9.85
C LEU A 117 -9.09 -1.39 -9.24
N MET A 118 -9.23 -0.43 -8.31
CA MET A 118 -8.15 -0.02 -7.42
C MET A 118 -8.61 -0.22 -5.98
N VAL A 119 -7.86 -1.04 -5.24
CA VAL A 119 -8.03 -1.25 -3.80
C VAL A 119 -7.06 -0.32 -3.07
N LEU A 120 -7.61 0.55 -2.24
CA LEU A 120 -6.87 1.52 -1.43
C LEU A 120 -7.11 1.23 0.05
N VAL A 121 -6.03 0.97 0.79
CA VAL A 121 -6.04 0.82 2.25
C VAL A 121 -5.11 1.89 2.83
N GLU A 122 -5.65 2.78 3.65
CA GLU A 122 -4.94 3.93 4.24
C GLU A 122 -5.41 4.13 5.69
N GLN A 123 -4.57 4.75 6.53
CA GLN A 123 -4.94 5.09 7.90
C GLN A 123 -6.01 6.19 7.92
N ASP A 124 -7.14 5.93 8.60
CA ASP A 124 -8.27 6.86 8.71
C ASP A 124 -8.11 7.85 9.87
N THR A 125 -7.12 8.73 9.77
CA THR A 125 -6.74 9.66 10.86
C THR A 125 -6.37 11.04 10.32
N SER A 126 -6.43 12.07 11.16
CA SER A 126 -6.18 13.45 10.74
C SER A 126 -4.78 13.95 11.11
N HIS A 127 -3.73 13.22 10.72
CA HIS A 127 -2.34 13.58 11.01
C HIS A 127 -1.76 14.64 10.06
N ASN A 128 -2.49 15.06 9.03
CA ASN A 128 -2.04 16.10 8.09
C ASN A 128 -2.52 17.54 8.45
N GLY A 129 -2.92 17.78 9.71
CA GLY A 129 -3.35 19.12 10.16
C GLY A 129 -2.24 20.18 10.08
N PRO A 130 -2.58 21.47 9.88
CA PRO A 130 -1.58 22.53 9.74
C PRO A 130 -0.86 22.88 11.06
N PHE A 131 -1.51 22.64 12.21
CA PHE A 131 -0.97 23.00 13.53
C PHE A 131 -0.44 21.79 14.29
N PHE A 132 0.71 21.95 14.93
CA PHE A 132 1.38 20.90 15.71
C PHE A 132 0.47 20.30 16.80
N LEU A 133 -0.12 21.13 17.66
CA LEU A 133 -0.90 20.65 18.81
C LEU A 133 -2.06 19.74 18.36
N GLY A 134 -2.75 20.11 17.28
CA GLY A 134 -3.82 19.28 16.72
C GLY A 134 -3.32 17.93 16.23
N ARG A 135 -2.20 17.90 15.51
CA ARG A 135 -1.59 16.63 15.05
C ARG A 135 -1.11 15.77 16.22
N PHE A 136 -0.48 16.38 17.22
CA PHE A 136 0.00 15.69 18.41
C PHE A 136 -1.15 15.01 19.16
N MET A 137 -2.25 15.73 19.41
CA MET A 137 -3.42 15.17 20.10
C MET A 137 -4.07 14.03 19.30
N GLU A 138 -4.25 14.20 17.98
CA GLU A 138 -4.80 13.13 17.14
C GLU A 138 -3.88 11.89 17.13
N ALA A 139 -2.56 12.07 17.03
CA ALA A 139 -1.59 10.99 17.07
C ALA A 139 -1.60 10.28 18.43
N LEU A 140 -1.62 11.03 19.53
CA LEU A 140 -1.70 10.46 20.87
C LEU A 140 -2.93 9.58 21.03
N HIS A 141 -4.13 10.07 20.66
CA HIS A 141 -5.35 9.28 20.76
C HIS A 141 -5.32 8.04 19.87
N ASN A 142 -4.89 8.19 18.61
CA ASN A 142 -4.84 7.08 17.66
C ASN A 142 -3.88 5.98 18.11
N TYR A 143 -2.62 6.34 18.42
CA TYR A 143 -1.63 5.34 18.80
C TYR A 143 -1.87 4.78 20.20
N SER A 144 -2.50 5.52 21.12
CA SER A 144 -2.95 4.94 22.40
C SER A 144 -3.93 3.79 22.16
N ALA A 145 -4.94 4.00 21.31
CA ALA A 145 -5.91 2.94 20.97
C ALA A 145 -5.25 1.73 20.29
N ILE A 146 -4.26 1.96 19.40
CA ILE A 146 -3.48 0.87 18.79
C ILE A 146 -2.70 0.11 19.86
N PHE A 147 -1.99 0.80 20.75
CA PHE A 147 -1.16 0.16 21.78
C PHE A 147 -2.01 -0.60 22.81
N ASP A 148 -3.16 -0.05 23.21
CA ASP A 148 -4.15 -0.74 24.05
C ASP A 148 -4.66 -2.02 23.37
N SER A 149 -4.91 -1.98 22.06
CA SER A 149 -5.33 -3.17 21.31
C SER A 149 -4.24 -4.25 21.24
N LEU A 150 -2.96 -3.85 21.14
CA LEU A 150 -1.84 -4.78 21.20
C LEU A 150 -1.66 -5.37 22.60
N ASP A 151 -1.85 -4.57 23.64
CA ASP A 151 -1.77 -5.01 25.04
C ASP A 151 -2.84 -6.04 25.38
N ALA A 152 -4.06 -5.83 24.88
CA ALA A 152 -5.16 -6.77 25.04
C ALA A 152 -4.95 -8.09 24.28
N MET A 153 -4.28 -8.06 23.11
CA MET A 153 -4.20 -9.22 22.21
C MET A 153 -2.89 -10.01 22.30
N LEU A 154 -1.81 -9.42 22.82
CA LEU A 154 -0.47 -10.01 22.80
C LEU A 154 0.15 -10.10 24.20
N PRO A 155 0.98 -11.12 24.47
CA PRO A 155 1.70 -11.22 25.73
C PRO A 155 2.58 -9.99 26.02
N LYS A 156 2.68 -9.63 27.30
CA LYS A 156 3.46 -8.46 27.79
C LYS A 156 4.92 -8.44 27.33
N TYR A 157 5.54 -9.60 27.15
CA TYR A 157 6.94 -9.75 26.75
C TYR A 157 7.13 -10.31 25.33
N ASP A 158 6.16 -10.07 24.44
CA ASP A 158 6.26 -10.48 23.04
C ASP A 158 7.25 -9.59 22.28
N THR A 159 8.34 -10.18 21.79
CA THR A 159 9.39 -9.44 21.05
C THR A 159 8.90 -8.91 19.70
N ARG A 160 7.86 -9.50 19.11
CA ARG A 160 7.24 -9.01 17.86
C ARG A 160 6.41 -7.76 18.14
N ARG A 161 5.70 -7.74 19.27
CA ARG A 161 5.00 -6.54 19.77
C ARG A 161 5.99 -5.40 19.95
N ALA A 162 7.06 -5.62 20.73
CA ALA A 162 8.06 -4.59 20.97
C ALA A 162 8.69 -4.05 19.67
N LYS A 163 8.98 -4.93 18.69
CA LYS A 163 9.48 -4.52 17.38
C LYS A 163 8.48 -3.67 16.60
N MET A 164 7.20 -4.01 16.62
CA MET A 164 6.15 -3.24 15.96
C MET A 164 5.98 -1.86 16.61
N GLU A 165 5.88 -1.82 17.94
CA GLU A 165 5.77 -0.58 18.69
C GLU A 165 6.96 0.35 18.45
N GLN A 166 8.18 -0.20 18.47
CA GLN A 166 9.40 0.60 18.35
C GLN A 166 9.74 1.01 16.92
N PHE A 167 9.77 0.05 15.99
CA PHE A 167 10.34 0.27 14.65
C PHE A 167 9.30 0.58 13.58
N TYR A 168 8.02 0.36 13.86
CA TYR A 168 6.93 0.71 12.96
C TYR A 168 6.19 1.94 13.50
N PHE A 169 5.41 1.78 14.57
CA PHE A 169 4.59 2.88 15.10
C PHE A 169 5.45 4.01 15.69
N GLY A 170 6.56 3.68 16.36
CA GLY A 170 7.49 4.67 16.91
C GLY A 170 8.08 5.60 15.84
N GLU A 171 8.45 5.07 14.68
CA GLU A 171 8.96 5.88 13.58
C GLU A 171 7.84 6.70 12.91
N GLU A 172 6.62 6.17 12.78
CA GLU A 172 5.47 6.95 12.31
C GLU A 172 5.17 8.13 13.26
N ILE A 173 5.08 7.87 14.58
CA ILE A 173 4.86 8.89 15.61
C ILE A 173 5.95 9.97 15.54
N LYS A 174 7.22 9.55 15.48
CA LYS A 174 8.36 10.46 15.39
C LYS A 174 8.25 11.35 14.16
N ASN A 175 7.89 10.80 12.99
CA ASN A 175 7.73 11.61 11.78
C ASN A 175 6.56 12.60 11.90
N ILE A 176 5.42 12.18 12.44
CA ILE A 176 4.22 13.03 12.62
C ILE A 176 4.50 14.21 13.57
N VAL A 177 5.21 13.93 14.67
CA VAL A 177 5.40 14.88 15.79
C VAL A 177 6.63 15.77 15.59
N SER A 178 7.76 15.20 15.14
CA SER A 178 9.04 15.92 15.15
C SER A 178 9.47 16.50 13.81
N CYS A 179 8.89 16.04 12.69
CA CYS A 179 9.25 16.52 11.36
C CYS A 179 8.28 17.60 10.85
N GLU A 180 8.75 18.44 9.94
CA GLU A 180 7.94 19.45 9.24
C GLU A 180 8.30 19.56 7.76
N GLY A 181 7.47 20.27 6.99
CA GLY A 181 7.71 20.54 5.58
C GLY A 181 7.93 19.25 4.77
N PRO A 182 8.91 19.20 3.85
CA PRO A 182 9.21 18.03 3.04
C PRO A 182 9.70 16.79 3.82
N ALA A 183 10.24 16.97 5.03
CA ALA A 183 10.74 15.86 5.84
C ALA A 183 9.61 15.09 6.56
N ARG A 184 8.44 15.72 6.71
CA ARG A 184 7.23 15.06 7.23
C ARG A 184 6.53 14.33 6.09
N VAL A 185 6.58 13.01 6.10
CA VAL A 185 6.00 12.12 5.09
C VAL A 185 4.74 11.42 5.60
N GLU A 186 4.64 11.16 6.91
CA GLU A 186 3.50 10.50 7.55
C GLU A 186 2.32 11.46 7.68
N ARG A 187 1.57 11.60 6.59
CA ARG A 187 0.50 12.59 6.40
C ARG A 187 -0.84 11.90 6.15
N HIS A 188 -1.27 11.13 7.15
CA HIS A 188 -2.55 10.46 7.14
C HIS A 188 -3.72 11.45 7.04
N GLU A 189 -4.73 11.06 6.27
CA GLU A 189 -5.96 11.81 6.07
C GLU A 189 -7.17 10.90 6.20
N ARG A 190 -8.29 11.46 6.68
CA ARG A 190 -9.54 10.72 6.82
C ARG A 190 -10.14 10.29 5.48
N ILE A 191 -10.98 9.26 5.52
CA ILE A 191 -11.62 8.65 4.34
C ILE A 191 -12.34 9.67 3.44
N GLU A 192 -12.95 10.73 3.97
CA GLU A 192 -13.60 11.77 3.17
C GLU A 192 -12.61 12.53 2.29
N GLN A 193 -11.39 12.75 2.77
CA GLN A 193 -10.32 13.38 1.97
C GLN A 193 -9.87 12.45 0.85
N TRP A 194 -9.63 11.18 1.17
CA TRP A 194 -9.28 10.16 0.18
C TRP A 194 -10.35 10.04 -0.90
N ARG A 195 -11.63 9.97 -0.54
CA ARG A 195 -12.76 9.97 -1.50
C ARG A 195 -12.72 11.17 -2.44
N ARG A 196 -12.45 12.38 -1.93
CA ARG A 196 -12.34 13.59 -2.77
C ARG A 196 -11.13 13.52 -3.70
N ARG A 197 -9.98 13.05 -3.24
CA ARG A 197 -8.76 12.90 -4.05
C ARG A 197 -8.94 11.88 -5.17
N MET A 198 -9.49 10.71 -4.84
CA MET A 198 -9.80 9.65 -5.80
C MET A 198 -10.76 10.14 -6.89
N ARG A 199 -11.85 10.84 -6.52
CA ARG A 199 -12.79 11.42 -7.49
C ARG A 199 -12.14 12.47 -8.41
N ARG A 200 -11.29 13.34 -7.86
CA ARG A 200 -10.55 14.34 -8.65
C ARG A 200 -9.61 13.71 -9.68
N ALA A 201 -9.09 12.52 -9.38
CA ALA A 201 -8.25 11.77 -10.30
C ALA A 201 -9.03 10.89 -11.31
N GLY A 202 -10.37 10.89 -11.25
CA GLY A 202 -11.23 10.15 -12.18
C GLY A 202 -11.79 8.83 -11.64
N PHE A 203 -11.34 8.38 -10.47
CA PHE A 203 -11.86 7.15 -9.85
C PHE A 203 -13.26 7.35 -9.26
N GLN A 204 -14.06 6.29 -9.28
CA GLN A 204 -15.35 6.23 -8.61
C GLN A 204 -15.36 5.10 -7.57
N PRO A 205 -16.17 5.21 -6.50
CA PRO A 205 -16.42 4.08 -5.60
C PRO A 205 -16.93 2.88 -6.39
N ALA A 206 -16.37 1.70 -6.12
CA ALA A 206 -16.92 0.45 -6.63
C ALA A 206 -18.31 0.22 -6.00
N LEU A 207 -19.30 -0.11 -6.84
CA LEU A 207 -20.66 -0.47 -6.45
C LEU A 207 -20.78 -1.97 -6.21
#